data_AF-A0A962CYP7-F1
#
_entry.id   AF-A0A962CYP7-F1
#
_cell.length_a   1.000
_cell.length_b   1.000
_cell.length_c   1.000
_cell.angle_alpha   90.00
_cell.angle_beta   90.00
_cell.angle_gamma   90.00
#
_symmetry.space_group_name_H-M   'P 1'
#
loop_
_entity.id
_entity.type
_entity.pdbx_description
1 polymer ?
#
loop_
_entity_poly.entity_id
_entity_poly.type
_entity_poly.pdbx_seq_one_letter_code
_entity_poly.pdbx_strand_id
1 'polypeptide(L)'
;MKLKYQLLLLALLSLVFPFSGWIALKSVDTQFRQALEQTAKNSLLSLKASVQQIIKNNQDYELHGLVPVDAEKIILDGDDSDWLETKAYTYGKVDTLLAMLTVSDGKLYLYLESNDKTVDIHSLDNSNNDELIIAVANNRGLYKYSFFRQAEGWVLSASASNERPDYKAYWHEKSDGYALEIELAGTDYHHLGFVTVNRNKQQKHLVGTLESSGENLKLMPLVSLNQELAETIHNITSDNNMFVIKDSENRVIYQSNKLPENPTVSAWQWLITPIYQWLFGIVEDNNGQNNWFYRQEDGM
;
A
#
# COMPACT_ATOMS: atom_id res chain seq x y z
N MET A 1 30.71 -11.92 72.50
CA MET A 1 30.96 -12.30 71.09
C MET A 1 29.70 -12.52 70.24
N LYS A 2 28.52 -12.85 70.80
CA LYS A 2 27.29 -13.10 70.01
C LYS A 2 26.70 -11.88 69.28
N LEU A 3 26.92 -10.66 69.81
CA LEU A 3 26.34 -9.43 69.25
C LEU A 3 26.88 -9.05 67.86
N LYS A 4 28.18 -9.26 67.60
CA LYS A 4 28.79 -8.98 66.30
C LYS A 4 28.25 -9.88 65.19
N TYR A 5 28.04 -11.16 65.50
CA TYR A 5 27.44 -12.11 64.56
C TYR A 5 25.96 -11.82 64.30
N GLN A 6 25.21 -11.36 65.30
CA GLN A 6 23.81 -10.96 65.13
C GLN A 6 23.66 -9.71 64.26
N LEU A 7 24.51 -8.69 64.43
CA LEU A 7 24.54 -7.50 63.59
C LEU A 7 24.95 -7.80 62.15
N LEU A 8 25.94 -8.68 61.95
CA LEU A 8 26.36 -9.10 60.61
C LEU A 8 25.26 -9.89 59.90
N LEU A 9 24.54 -10.75 60.63
CA LEU A 9 23.43 -11.52 60.07
C LEU A 9 22.23 -10.62 59.73
N LEU A 10 21.96 -9.58 60.55
CA LEU A 10 20.94 -8.57 60.26
C LEU A 10 21.31 -7.72 59.02
N ALA A 11 22.58 -7.32 58.90
CA ALA A 11 23.08 -6.58 57.74
C ALA A 11 23.03 -7.43 56.46
N LEU A 12 23.37 -8.72 56.56
CA LEU A 12 23.26 -9.67 55.45
C LEU A 12 21.80 -9.86 55.04
N LEU A 13 20.88 -10.03 56.00
CA LEU A 13 19.44 -10.13 55.71
C LEU A 13 18.90 -8.86 55.05
N SER A 14 19.35 -7.69 55.50
CA SER A 14 18.95 -6.40 54.94
C SER A 14 19.47 -6.19 53.51
N LEU A 15 20.56 -6.87 53.12
CA LEU A 15 21.10 -6.84 51.76
C LEU A 15 20.45 -7.89 50.84
N VAL A 16 20.11 -9.06 51.39
CA VAL A 16 19.48 -10.16 50.64
C VAL A 16 18.06 -9.81 50.23
N PHE A 17 17.32 -9.06 51.05
CA PHE A 17 15.93 -8.69 50.78
C PHE A 17 15.73 -7.81 49.52
N PRO A 18 16.46 -6.69 49.32
CA PRO A 18 16.37 -5.92 48.07
C PRO A 18 16.89 -6.72 46.86
N PHE A 19 17.88 -7.59 47.04
CA PHE A 19 18.41 -8.42 45.96
C PHE A 19 17.42 -9.49 45.49
N SER A 20 16.70 -10.13 46.42
CA SER A 20 15.64 -11.10 46.07
C SER A 20 14.44 -10.39 45.41
N GLY A 21 14.08 -9.20 45.90
CA GLY A 21 13.06 -8.35 45.27
C GLY A 21 13.42 -7.97 43.82
N TRP A 22 14.69 -7.61 43.58
CA TRP A 22 15.21 -7.34 42.24
C TRP A 22 15.09 -8.55 41.30
N ILE A 23 15.49 -9.74 41.75
CA ILE A 23 15.37 -10.97 40.95
C ILE A 23 13.90 -11.30 40.65
N ALA A 24 13.01 -11.15 41.63
CA ALA A 24 11.58 -11.38 41.45
C ALA A 24 10.99 -10.43 40.40
N LEU A 25 11.31 -9.13 40.48
CA LEU A 25 10.86 -8.13 39.52
C LEU A 25 11.40 -8.40 38.10
N LYS A 26 12.67 -8.79 37.98
CA LYS A 26 13.24 -9.19 36.68
C LYS A 26 12.54 -10.42 36.09
N SER A 27 12.19 -11.39 36.94
CA SER A 27 11.43 -12.57 36.49
C SER A 27 10.01 -12.21 36.05
N VAL A 28 9.34 -11.29 36.76
CA VAL A 28 8.01 -10.81 36.38
C VAL A 28 8.05 -10.05 35.06
N ASP A 29 9.03 -9.17 34.85
CA ASP A 29 9.20 -8.45 33.57
C ASP A 29 9.42 -9.42 32.39
N THR A 30 10.27 -10.43 32.58
CA THR A 30 10.52 -11.44 31.56
C THR A 30 9.25 -12.22 31.22
N GLN A 31 8.49 -12.65 32.23
CA GLN A 31 7.22 -13.34 32.02
C GLN A 31 6.17 -12.46 31.36
N PHE A 32 6.10 -11.17 31.74
CA PHE A 32 5.18 -10.21 31.15
C PHE A 32 5.48 -9.98 29.67
N ARG A 33 6.76 -9.81 29.31
CA ARG A 33 7.20 -9.70 27.91
C ARG A 33 6.86 -10.93 27.09
N GLN A 34 7.14 -12.12 27.62
CA GLN A 34 6.82 -13.39 26.96
C GLN A 34 5.31 -13.58 26.78
N ALA A 35 4.51 -13.21 27.79
CA ALA A 35 3.06 -13.27 27.71
C ALA A 35 2.50 -12.29 26.67
N LEU A 36 3.05 -11.07 26.59
CA LEU A 36 2.69 -10.10 25.56
C LEU A 36 3.03 -10.61 24.17
N GLU A 37 4.25 -11.11 23.95
CA GLU A 37 4.69 -11.65 22.67
C GLU A 37 3.80 -12.83 22.22
N GLN A 38 3.55 -13.77 23.13
CA GLN A 38 2.70 -14.92 22.85
C GLN A 38 1.26 -14.52 22.54
N THR A 39 0.73 -13.52 23.25
CA THR A 39 -0.61 -12.98 23.00
C THR A 39 -0.68 -12.32 21.64
N ALA A 40 0.28 -11.45 21.30
CA ALA A 40 0.36 -10.80 19.99
C ALA A 40 0.46 -11.83 18.85
N LYS A 41 1.29 -12.86 19.03
CA LYS A 41 1.43 -13.95 18.06
C LYS A 41 0.14 -14.73 17.87
N ASN A 42 -0.55 -15.09 18.95
CA ASN A 42 -1.82 -15.79 18.89
C ASN A 42 -2.90 -14.94 18.19
N SER A 43 -2.95 -13.65 18.49
CA SER A 43 -3.86 -12.69 17.83
C SER A 43 -3.59 -12.61 16.33
N LEU A 44 -2.31 -12.49 15.91
CA LEU A 44 -1.93 -12.48 14.50
C LEU A 44 -2.27 -13.80 13.78
N LEU A 45 -2.07 -14.95 14.44
CA LEU A 45 -2.45 -16.24 13.88
C LEU A 45 -3.96 -16.39 13.71
N SER A 46 -4.74 -15.93 14.69
CA SER A 46 -6.20 -15.90 14.61
C SER A 46 -6.66 -15.00 13.47
N LEU A 47 -6.13 -13.78 13.38
CA LEU A 47 -6.43 -12.84 12.32
C LEU A 47 -6.10 -13.43 10.94
N LYS A 48 -4.92 -14.04 10.79
CA LYS A 48 -4.52 -14.71 9.55
C LYS A 48 -5.54 -15.77 9.14
N ALA A 49 -5.97 -16.61 10.08
CA ALA A 49 -6.98 -17.65 9.81
C ALA A 49 -8.32 -17.04 9.38
N SER A 50 -8.77 -15.97 10.05
CA SER A 50 -10.00 -15.25 9.70
C SER A 50 -9.93 -14.63 8.30
N VAL A 51 -8.84 -13.94 7.96
CA VAL A 51 -8.63 -13.35 6.63
C VAL A 51 -8.61 -14.43 5.55
N GLN A 52 -7.91 -15.53 5.78
CA GLN A 52 -7.89 -16.68 4.85
C GLN A 52 -9.29 -17.27 4.62
N GLN A 53 -10.10 -17.35 5.68
CA GLN A 53 -11.48 -17.83 5.58
C GLN A 53 -12.39 -16.87 4.82
N ILE A 54 -12.24 -15.55 5.02
CA ILE A 54 -12.98 -14.51 4.27
C ILE A 54 -12.67 -14.62 2.77
N ILE A 55 -11.39 -14.64 2.40
CA ILE A 55 -10.97 -14.74 1.00
C ILE A 55 -11.47 -16.06 0.37
N LYS A 56 -11.43 -17.16 1.12
CA LYS A 56 -11.91 -18.45 0.62
C LYS A 56 -13.42 -18.48 0.38
N ASN A 57 -14.19 -17.75 1.20
CA ASN A 57 -15.65 -17.76 1.13
C ASN A 57 -16.21 -16.77 0.09
N ASN A 58 -15.46 -15.71 -0.24
CA ASN A 58 -15.83 -14.72 -1.24
C ASN A 58 -14.90 -14.83 -2.46
N GLN A 59 -15.36 -15.55 -3.48
CA GLN A 59 -14.61 -15.72 -4.74
C GLN A 59 -14.45 -14.41 -5.52
N ASP A 60 -15.26 -13.40 -5.21
CA ASP A 60 -15.19 -12.07 -5.81
C ASP A 60 -13.96 -11.26 -5.33
N TYR A 61 -13.29 -11.71 -4.25
CA TYR A 61 -12.03 -11.12 -3.80
C TYR A 61 -10.86 -11.65 -4.65
N GLU A 62 -10.73 -11.12 -5.86
CA GLU A 62 -9.58 -11.41 -6.73
C GLU A 62 -8.33 -10.64 -6.27
N LEU A 63 -7.44 -11.33 -5.56
CA LEU A 63 -6.12 -10.81 -5.22
C LEU A 63 -5.12 -10.85 -6.40
N HIS A 64 -5.59 -11.03 -7.63
CA HIS A 64 -4.76 -11.17 -8.82
C HIS A 64 -5.05 -10.08 -9.82
N GLY A 65 -4.24 -9.02 -9.85
CA GLY A 65 -4.48 -7.93 -10.78
C GLY A 65 -3.50 -6.78 -10.66
N LEU A 66 -3.96 -5.61 -11.09
CA LEU A 66 -3.21 -4.38 -11.06
C LEU A 66 -3.38 -3.73 -9.68
N VAL A 67 -2.32 -3.14 -9.15
CA VAL A 67 -2.29 -2.57 -7.81
C VAL A 67 -1.91 -1.11 -7.92
N PRO A 68 -2.88 -0.18 -7.83
CA PRO A 68 -2.54 1.21 -7.64
C PRO A 68 -1.87 1.40 -6.28
N VAL A 69 -0.81 2.22 -6.27
CA VAL A 69 -0.08 2.66 -5.07
C VAL A 69 -0.54 4.08 -4.72
N ASP A 70 -0.72 4.40 -3.44
CA ASP A 70 -1.02 5.78 -3.04
C ASP A 70 0.20 6.69 -3.28
N ALA A 71 0.00 7.83 -3.95
CA ALA A 71 1.03 8.85 -4.16
C ALA A 71 0.54 10.21 -3.63
N GLU A 72 1.47 11.01 -3.09
CA GLU A 72 1.13 12.33 -2.53
C GLU A 72 0.56 13.28 -3.58
N LYS A 73 1.19 13.34 -4.76
CA LYS A 73 0.72 14.19 -5.86
C LYS A 73 1.27 13.68 -7.19
N ILE A 74 0.41 13.64 -8.20
CA ILE A 74 0.77 13.38 -9.60
C ILE A 74 0.46 14.63 -10.42
N ILE A 75 1.43 15.06 -11.21
CA ILE A 75 1.27 16.14 -12.19
C ILE A 75 1.26 15.51 -13.59
N LEU A 76 0.28 15.89 -14.41
CA LEU A 76 0.22 15.46 -15.81
C LEU A 76 1.00 16.46 -16.67
N ASP A 77 2.27 16.19 -16.92
CA ASP A 77 3.15 17.04 -17.71
C ASP A 77 4.17 16.27 -18.58
N GLY A 78 4.11 14.94 -18.56
CA GLY A 78 5.00 14.06 -19.30
C GLY A 78 6.32 13.74 -18.61
N ASP A 79 6.57 14.26 -17.41
CA ASP A 79 7.72 13.87 -16.58
C ASP A 79 7.42 12.58 -15.79
N ASP A 80 8.32 11.60 -15.86
CA ASP A 80 8.16 10.32 -15.16
C ASP A 80 8.63 10.36 -13.70
N SER A 81 9.15 11.50 -13.23
CA SER A 81 9.72 11.65 -11.89
C SER A 81 8.71 11.40 -10.75
N ASP A 82 7.45 11.76 -10.95
CA ASP A 82 6.35 11.53 -9.99
C ASP A 82 5.98 10.03 -9.87
N TRP A 83 6.46 9.18 -10.79
CA TRP A 83 6.06 7.78 -10.90
C TRP A 83 7.09 6.79 -10.33
N LEU A 84 8.26 7.26 -9.88
CA LEU A 84 9.42 6.43 -9.50
C LEU A 84 9.12 5.39 -8.40
N GLU A 85 8.20 5.68 -7.49
CA GLU A 85 7.83 4.77 -6.40
C GLU A 85 6.70 3.79 -6.79
N THR A 86 6.17 3.92 -8.02
CA THR A 86 5.05 3.11 -8.49
C THR A 86 5.52 1.78 -9.07
N LYS A 87 4.73 0.72 -8.87
CA LYS A 87 5.00 -0.58 -9.48
C LYS A 87 4.79 -0.52 -11.00
N ALA A 88 5.84 -0.85 -11.76
CA ALA A 88 5.77 -1.01 -13.20
C ALA A 88 5.28 -2.40 -13.61
N TYR A 89 4.36 -2.44 -14.57
CA TYR A 89 3.87 -3.65 -15.24
C TYR A 89 4.29 -3.62 -16.70
N THR A 90 5.14 -4.56 -17.12
CA THR A 90 5.64 -4.63 -18.50
C THR A 90 4.97 -5.75 -19.27
N TYR A 91 4.47 -5.43 -20.46
CA TYR A 91 3.81 -6.35 -21.39
C TYR A 91 4.58 -6.39 -22.71
N GLY A 92 4.55 -7.53 -23.40
CA GLY A 92 5.24 -7.71 -24.68
C GLY A 92 6.72 -8.13 -24.51
N LYS A 93 7.37 -8.45 -25.63
CA LYS A 93 8.78 -8.91 -25.68
C LYS A 93 9.65 -8.09 -26.62
N VAL A 94 9.09 -7.68 -27.77
CA VAL A 94 9.78 -6.91 -28.81
C VAL A 94 9.28 -5.49 -28.73
N ASP A 95 8.01 -5.31 -29.06
CA ASP A 95 7.26 -4.12 -28.70
C ASP A 95 6.78 -4.33 -27.25
N THR A 96 7.01 -3.33 -26.40
CA THR A 96 6.73 -3.35 -24.97
C THR A 96 5.79 -2.22 -24.59
N LEU A 97 4.86 -2.52 -23.69
CA LEU A 97 4.03 -1.55 -23.01
C LEU A 97 4.35 -1.61 -21.52
N LEU A 98 4.81 -0.50 -20.97
CA LEU A 98 4.98 -0.31 -19.54
C LEU A 98 3.74 0.42 -19.00
N ALA A 99 3.20 -0.06 -17.88
CA ALA A 99 2.09 0.56 -17.20
C ALA A 99 2.42 0.78 -15.72
N MET A 100 2.13 1.98 -15.22
CA MET A 100 2.18 2.32 -13.79
C MET A 100 0.82 2.88 -13.37
N LEU A 101 0.42 2.59 -12.14
CA LEU A 101 -0.88 2.96 -11.60
C LEU A 101 -0.74 3.53 -10.21
N THR A 102 -1.40 4.65 -9.95
CA THR A 102 -1.41 5.27 -8.64
C THR A 102 -2.75 5.89 -8.32
N VAL A 103 -3.04 6.04 -7.03
CA VAL A 103 -4.20 6.77 -6.54
C VAL A 103 -3.69 7.99 -5.79
N SER A 104 -4.24 9.15 -6.12
CA SER A 104 -3.92 10.42 -5.46
C SER A 104 -5.19 11.28 -5.43
N ASP A 105 -5.48 11.94 -4.30
CA ASP A 105 -6.68 12.78 -4.12
C ASP A 105 -8.01 12.12 -4.54
N GLY A 106 -8.16 10.81 -4.34
CA GLY A 106 -9.38 10.08 -4.73
C GLY A 106 -9.58 10.00 -6.24
N LYS A 107 -8.49 9.94 -7.00
CA LYS A 107 -8.50 9.72 -8.46
C LYS A 107 -7.51 8.65 -8.84
N LEU A 108 -7.81 7.92 -9.90
CA LEU A 108 -6.91 6.92 -10.47
C LEU A 108 -6.06 7.59 -11.55
N TYR A 109 -4.75 7.50 -11.41
CA TYR A 109 -3.79 7.96 -12.41
C TYR A 109 -3.11 6.76 -13.07
N LEU A 110 -2.90 6.85 -14.37
CA LEU A 110 -2.14 5.87 -15.13
C LEU A 110 -1.05 6.54 -15.96
N TYR A 111 0.11 5.91 -15.97
CA TYR A 111 1.20 6.19 -16.89
C TYR A 111 1.40 4.98 -17.78
N LEU A 112 1.27 5.17 -19.08
CA LEU A 112 1.39 4.11 -20.07
C LEU A 112 2.45 4.49 -21.10
N GLU A 113 3.52 3.73 -21.19
CA GLU A 113 4.63 3.98 -22.10
C GLU A 113 4.82 2.83 -23.09
N SER A 114 4.79 3.16 -24.38
CA SER A 114 5.07 2.25 -25.47
C SER A 114 6.47 2.52 -26.03
N ASN A 115 7.22 1.45 -26.32
CA ASN A 115 8.50 1.56 -27.04
C ASN A 115 8.33 1.55 -28.58
N ASP A 116 7.13 1.88 -29.06
CA ASP A 116 6.80 1.81 -30.48
C ASP A 116 7.35 3.01 -31.26
N LYS A 117 8.43 2.76 -32.01
CA LYS A 117 9.15 3.77 -32.79
C LYS A 117 8.48 4.12 -34.11
N THR A 118 7.38 3.46 -34.51
CA THR A 118 6.72 3.76 -35.79
C THR A 118 6.02 5.11 -35.72
N VAL A 119 6.44 6.07 -36.55
CA VAL A 119 5.81 7.40 -36.58
C VAL A 119 4.65 7.38 -37.57
N ASP A 120 3.55 6.76 -37.16
CA ASP A 120 2.31 6.74 -37.94
C ASP A 120 1.35 7.78 -37.39
N ILE A 121 1.59 9.03 -37.79
CA ILE A 121 0.78 10.17 -37.41
C ILE A 121 0.25 10.82 -38.69
N HIS A 122 -1.00 10.55 -39.01
CA HIS A 122 -1.74 11.21 -40.06
C HIS A 122 -2.65 12.29 -39.45
N SER A 123 -2.49 13.53 -39.92
CA SER A 123 -3.20 14.70 -39.40
C SER A 123 -4.69 14.77 -39.77
N LEU A 124 -5.11 14.00 -40.78
CA LEU A 124 -6.45 14.06 -41.37
C LEU A 124 -7.23 12.75 -41.23
N ASP A 125 -6.56 11.63 -40.94
CA ASP A 125 -7.17 10.31 -40.83
C ASP A 125 -6.56 9.53 -39.67
N ASN A 126 -7.21 9.61 -38.52
CA ASN A 126 -6.79 8.91 -37.31
C ASN A 126 -6.92 7.37 -37.42
N SER A 127 -7.59 6.83 -38.44
CA SER A 127 -7.80 5.39 -38.57
C SER A 127 -6.53 4.59 -38.82
N ASN A 128 -5.48 5.28 -39.28
CA ASN A 128 -4.14 4.73 -39.52
C ASN A 128 -3.14 5.10 -38.44
N ASN A 129 -3.53 5.92 -37.45
CA ASN A 129 -2.60 6.31 -36.40
C ASN A 129 -2.47 5.19 -35.38
N ASP A 130 -1.27 5.06 -34.82
CA ASP A 130 -1.07 4.22 -33.64
C ASP A 130 -2.02 4.67 -32.53
N GLU A 131 -2.56 3.71 -31.78
CA GLU A 131 -3.65 3.96 -30.85
C GLU A 131 -3.34 3.30 -29.51
N LEU A 132 -3.53 4.04 -28.43
CA LEU A 132 -3.60 3.50 -27.09
C LEU A 132 -5.07 3.39 -26.69
N ILE A 133 -5.49 2.20 -26.30
CA ILE A 133 -6.84 1.93 -25.81
C ILE A 133 -6.76 1.67 -24.30
N ILE A 134 -7.62 2.33 -23.54
CA ILE A 134 -7.86 2.06 -22.12
C ILE A 134 -9.31 1.65 -21.96
N ALA A 135 -9.57 0.53 -21.29
CA ALA A 135 -10.92 0.15 -20.87
C ALA A 135 -11.00 0.06 -19.36
N VAL A 136 -12.04 0.64 -18.78
CA VAL A 136 -12.28 0.66 -17.34
C VAL A 136 -13.68 0.15 -17.04
N ALA A 137 -13.80 -0.62 -15.97
CA ALA A 137 -15.09 -1.00 -15.43
C ALA A 137 -15.25 -0.42 -14.03
N ASN A 138 -16.41 0.19 -13.80
CA ASN A 138 -16.86 0.64 -12.49
C ASN A 138 -18.31 0.19 -12.26
N ASN A 139 -18.86 0.61 -11.12
CA ASN A 139 -20.23 0.26 -10.71
C ASN A 139 -21.32 0.73 -11.69
N ARG A 140 -21.02 1.68 -12.58
CA ARG A 140 -21.95 2.24 -13.57
C ARG A 140 -21.86 1.54 -14.93
N GLY A 141 -20.76 0.84 -15.20
CA GLY A 141 -20.60 0.05 -16.43
C GLY A 141 -19.17 -0.05 -16.92
N LEU A 142 -19.06 -0.41 -18.20
CA LEU A 142 -17.80 -0.59 -18.92
C LEU A 142 -17.59 0.55 -19.90
N TYR A 143 -16.43 1.19 -19.84
CA TYR A 143 -16.07 2.32 -20.68
C TYR A 143 -14.76 2.06 -21.43
N LYS A 144 -14.71 2.53 -22.68
CA LYS A 144 -13.51 2.46 -23.53
C LYS A 144 -13.10 3.87 -23.94
N TYR A 145 -11.83 4.17 -23.73
CA TYR A 145 -11.13 5.36 -24.18
C TYR A 145 -10.12 4.95 -25.27
N SER A 146 -10.06 5.75 -26.32
CA SER A 146 -9.15 5.56 -27.46
C SER A 146 -8.35 6.84 -27.63
N PHE A 147 -7.04 6.73 -27.56
CA PHE A 147 -6.08 7.81 -27.67
C PHE A 147 -5.23 7.55 -28.91
N PHE A 148 -5.37 8.38 -29.92
CA PHE A 148 -4.54 8.27 -31.12
C PHE A 148 -3.23 9.00 -30.89
N ARG A 149 -2.14 8.44 -31.41
CA ARG A 149 -0.82 9.07 -31.39
C ARG A 149 -0.92 10.46 -32.01
N GLN A 150 -0.39 11.42 -31.28
CA GLN A 150 -0.48 12.84 -31.59
C GLN A 150 0.80 13.56 -31.17
N ALA A 151 0.89 14.87 -31.47
CA ALA A 151 1.99 15.67 -30.96
C ALA A 151 1.93 15.81 -29.43
N GLU A 152 3.09 16.11 -28.85
CA GLU A 152 3.25 16.48 -27.44
C GLU A 152 2.17 17.44 -26.95
N GLY A 153 1.57 17.13 -25.79
CA GLY A 153 0.68 18.04 -25.08
C GLY A 153 -0.63 17.42 -24.62
N TRP A 154 -1.54 18.28 -24.18
CA TRP A 154 -2.85 17.88 -23.68
C TRP A 154 -3.68 17.13 -24.73
N VAL A 155 -4.22 16.00 -24.32
CA VAL A 155 -5.22 15.26 -25.11
C VAL A 155 -6.54 16.02 -25.05
N LEU A 156 -7.07 16.38 -26.20
CA LEU A 156 -8.42 16.94 -26.29
C LEU A 156 -9.43 15.85 -25.99
N SER A 157 -10.17 16.02 -24.89
CA SER A 157 -11.29 15.14 -24.59
C SER A 157 -12.35 15.26 -25.68
N ALA A 158 -12.50 14.21 -26.49
CA ALA A 158 -13.67 14.08 -27.33
C ALA A 158 -14.86 13.99 -26.39
N SER A 159 -15.69 15.04 -26.37
CA SER A 159 -16.92 15.14 -25.58
C SER A 159 -17.87 13.98 -25.93
N ALA A 160 -17.59 12.80 -25.38
CA ALA A 160 -18.47 11.66 -25.43
C ALA A 160 -19.60 11.91 -24.42
N SER A 161 -20.78 11.33 -24.69
CA SER A 161 -22.00 11.47 -23.90
C SER A 161 -21.76 11.52 -22.38
N ASN A 162 -22.64 12.23 -21.65
CA ASN A 162 -22.68 12.40 -20.18
C ASN A 162 -22.61 11.10 -19.34
N GLU A 163 -22.44 9.94 -19.96
CA GLU A 163 -22.44 8.62 -19.36
C GLU A 163 -21.04 8.08 -19.06
N ARG A 164 -19.96 8.68 -19.61
CA ARG A 164 -18.58 8.25 -19.36
C ARG A 164 -17.93 9.09 -18.25
N PRO A 165 -17.09 8.49 -17.38
CA PRO A 165 -16.27 9.26 -16.45
C PRO A 165 -15.38 10.28 -17.17
N ASP A 166 -15.26 11.46 -16.58
CA ASP A 166 -14.35 12.50 -17.08
C ASP A 166 -12.89 12.06 -16.91
N TYR A 167 -12.04 12.53 -17.82
CA TYR A 167 -10.61 12.32 -17.75
C TYR A 167 -9.83 13.57 -18.17
N LYS A 168 -8.60 13.66 -17.70
CA LYS A 168 -7.57 14.55 -18.26
C LYS A 168 -6.40 13.67 -18.69
N ALA A 169 -5.80 13.98 -19.83
CA ALA A 169 -4.65 13.22 -20.29
C ALA A 169 -3.64 14.11 -20.97
N TYR A 170 -2.38 13.74 -20.84
CA TYR A 170 -1.23 14.42 -21.43
C TYR A 170 -0.43 13.39 -22.25
N TRP A 171 -0.21 13.71 -23.52
CA TRP A 171 0.53 12.87 -24.45
C TRP A 171 1.98 13.32 -24.50
N HIS A 172 2.90 12.37 -24.37
CA HIS A 172 4.33 12.61 -24.41
C HIS A 172 5.00 11.81 -25.54
N GLU A 173 5.72 12.48 -26.43
CA GLU A 173 6.51 11.83 -27.47
C GLU A 173 7.95 11.58 -27.00
N LYS A 174 8.38 10.31 -27.03
CA LYS A 174 9.72 9.89 -26.58
C LYS A 174 10.58 9.48 -27.78
N SER A 175 11.91 9.54 -27.63
CA SER A 175 12.82 9.10 -28.71
C SER A 175 12.63 7.64 -29.12
N ASP A 176 12.18 6.81 -28.18
CA ASP A 176 11.97 5.39 -28.37
C ASP A 176 10.49 4.98 -28.39
N GLY A 177 9.56 5.94 -28.50
CA GLY A 177 8.13 5.65 -28.61
C GLY A 177 7.27 6.79 -28.10
N TYR A 178 6.29 6.49 -27.25
CA TYR A 178 5.38 7.50 -26.71
C TYR A 178 4.87 7.08 -25.33
N ALA A 179 4.44 8.06 -24.54
CA ALA A 179 3.78 7.84 -23.28
C ALA A 179 2.47 8.63 -23.19
N LEU A 180 1.56 8.11 -22.39
CA LEU A 180 0.30 8.75 -22.04
C LEU A 180 0.17 8.76 -20.53
N GLU A 181 -0.04 9.95 -20.00
CA GLU A 181 -0.46 10.15 -18.61
C GLU A 181 -1.94 10.47 -18.61
N ILE A 182 -2.69 9.85 -17.70
CA ILE A 182 -4.13 10.05 -17.60
C ILE A 182 -4.59 10.08 -16.14
N GLU A 183 -5.41 11.07 -15.83
CA GLU A 183 -6.21 11.20 -14.61
C GLU A 183 -7.64 10.79 -14.96
N LEU A 184 -8.17 9.77 -14.27
CA LEU A 184 -9.57 9.37 -14.35
C LEU A 184 -10.33 9.88 -13.13
N ALA A 185 -11.45 10.58 -13.34
CA ALA A 185 -12.29 11.05 -12.25
C ALA A 185 -13.01 9.88 -11.56
N GLY A 186 -12.95 9.83 -10.22
CA GLY A 186 -13.62 8.83 -9.39
C GLY A 186 -12.71 7.70 -8.91
N THR A 187 -13.22 6.91 -7.95
CA THR A 187 -12.49 5.80 -7.29
C THR A 187 -13.21 4.46 -7.39
N ASP A 188 -14.39 4.40 -8.02
CA ASP A 188 -15.23 3.20 -8.06
C ASP A 188 -14.81 2.20 -9.15
N TYR A 189 -13.61 2.37 -9.71
CA TYR A 189 -13.02 1.48 -10.69
C TYR A 189 -12.62 0.16 -10.03
N HIS A 190 -13.17 -0.94 -10.53
CA HIS A 190 -12.83 -2.27 -10.07
C HIS A 190 -12.00 -3.04 -11.09
N HIS A 191 -12.05 -2.71 -12.38
CA HIS A 191 -11.22 -3.35 -13.40
C HIS A 191 -10.65 -2.37 -14.41
N LEU A 192 -9.52 -2.72 -14.98
CA LEU A 192 -8.78 -1.94 -15.95
C LEU A 192 -8.10 -2.85 -16.97
N GLY A 193 -8.13 -2.46 -18.23
CA GLY A 193 -7.32 -3.02 -19.29
C GLY A 193 -6.75 -1.92 -20.17
N PHE A 194 -5.57 -2.17 -20.73
CA PHE A 194 -4.93 -1.25 -21.67
C PHE A 194 -4.21 -2.03 -22.76
N VAL A 195 -4.14 -1.44 -23.96
CA VAL A 195 -3.44 -2.02 -25.11
C VAL A 195 -2.96 -0.91 -26.05
N THR A 196 -1.75 -1.06 -26.57
CA THR A 196 -1.26 -0.29 -27.71
C THR A 196 -1.51 -1.03 -29.00
N VAL A 197 -1.86 -0.28 -30.03
CA VAL A 197 -2.20 -0.76 -31.36
C VAL A 197 -1.25 -0.10 -32.34
N ASN A 198 -0.29 -0.86 -32.85
CA ASN A 198 0.53 -0.44 -33.97
C ASN A 198 -0.23 -0.70 -35.28
N ARG A 199 -0.46 0.35 -36.07
CA ARG A 199 -1.21 0.27 -37.34
C ARG A 199 -0.33 0.30 -38.59
N ASN A 200 0.98 0.51 -38.44
CA ASN A 200 1.96 0.54 -39.55
C ASN A 200 2.12 -0.81 -40.24
N LYS A 201 2.11 -1.89 -39.45
CA LYS A 201 2.43 -3.23 -39.94
C LYS A 201 1.27 -3.78 -40.78
N GLN A 202 1.58 -4.48 -41.89
CA GLN A 202 0.59 -5.26 -42.69
C GLN A 202 -0.26 -6.22 -41.82
N GLN A 203 0.16 -6.46 -40.58
CA GLN A 203 -0.60 -7.09 -39.51
C GLN A 203 -0.64 -6.16 -38.30
N LYS A 204 -1.84 -5.86 -37.80
CA LYS A 204 -2.08 -5.11 -36.56
C LYS A 204 -1.32 -5.77 -35.41
N HIS A 205 -0.41 -5.03 -34.77
CA HIS A 205 0.30 -5.52 -33.59
C HIS A 205 -0.33 -4.93 -32.33
N LEU A 206 -0.64 -5.81 -31.37
CA LEU A 206 -1.30 -5.46 -30.12
C LEU A 206 -0.39 -5.82 -28.95
N VAL A 207 -0.16 -4.89 -28.03
CA VAL A 207 0.62 -5.14 -26.81
C VAL A 207 -0.12 -4.58 -25.60
N GLY A 208 -0.33 -5.39 -24.56
CA GLY A 208 -0.98 -4.96 -23.33
C GLY A 208 -1.70 -6.10 -22.60
N THR A 209 -2.78 -5.77 -21.89
CA THR A 209 -3.61 -6.74 -21.16
C THR A 209 -4.50 -7.50 -22.11
N LEU A 210 -3.95 -8.45 -22.86
CA LEU A 210 -4.68 -9.22 -23.88
C LEU A 210 -5.13 -10.59 -23.36
N GLU A 211 -6.20 -11.14 -23.94
CA GLU A 211 -6.56 -12.55 -23.80
C GLU A 211 -5.50 -13.46 -24.45
N SER A 212 -5.51 -14.76 -24.13
CA SER A 212 -4.56 -15.74 -24.68
C SER A 212 -4.58 -15.84 -26.22
N SER A 213 -5.68 -15.43 -26.85
CA SER A 213 -5.80 -15.32 -28.32
C SER A 213 -5.04 -14.13 -28.92
N GLY A 214 -4.71 -13.12 -28.11
CA GLY A 214 -4.00 -11.91 -28.52
C GLY A 214 -4.87 -10.86 -29.24
N GLU A 215 -6.16 -11.12 -29.45
CA GLU A 215 -7.03 -10.24 -30.25
C GLU A 215 -7.97 -9.37 -29.39
N ASN A 216 -8.30 -9.84 -28.18
CA ASN A 216 -9.24 -9.18 -27.29
C ASN A 216 -8.52 -8.55 -26.09
N LEU A 217 -9.00 -7.37 -25.70
CA LEU A 217 -8.58 -6.73 -24.46
C LEU A 217 -9.18 -7.47 -23.27
N LYS A 218 -8.31 -7.96 -22.39
CA LYS A 218 -8.65 -8.51 -21.08
C LYS A 218 -8.64 -7.40 -20.03
N LEU A 219 -9.72 -7.29 -19.28
CA LEU A 219 -9.80 -6.45 -18.10
C LEU A 219 -9.19 -7.19 -16.91
N MET A 220 -8.26 -6.55 -16.22
CA MET A 220 -7.62 -7.04 -15.01
C MET A 220 -8.28 -6.37 -13.79
N PRO A 221 -8.51 -7.07 -12.68
CA PRO A 221 -9.07 -6.44 -11.49
C PRO A 221 -8.05 -5.48 -10.84
N LEU A 222 -8.56 -4.46 -10.14
CA LEU A 222 -7.78 -3.54 -9.33
C LEU A 222 -7.80 -4.01 -7.86
N VAL A 223 -6.68 -4.56 -7.38
CA VAL A 223 -6.65 -5.35 -6.13
C VAL A 223 -6.76 -4.49 -4.87
N SER A 224 -6.14 -3.31 -4.83
CA SER A 224 -6.08 -2.47 -3.63
C SER A 224 -7.30 -1.59 -3.39
N LEU A 225 -8.34 -1.69 -4.23
CA LEU A 225 -9.55 -0.84 -4.14
C LEU A 225 -10.80 -1.58 -3.64
N ASN A 226 -10.69 -2.84 -3.21
CA ASN A 226 -11.85 -3.54 -2.64
C ASN A 226 -12.14 -3.03 -1.21
N GLN A 227 -12.92 -1.96 -1.13
CA GLN A 227 -13.35 -1.33 0.13
C GLN A 227 -14.05 -2.33 1.05
N GLU A 228 -14.86 -3.25 0.51
CA GLU A 228 -15.57 -4.25 1.30
C GLU A 228 -14.61 -5.22 2.01
N LEU A 229 -13.57 -5.67 1.31
CA LEU A 229 -12.51 -6.49 1.92
C LEU A 229 -11.76 -5.71 2.99
N ALA A 230 -11.37 -4.46 2.70
CA ALA A 230 -10.67 -3.60 3.65
C ALA A 230 -11.51 -3.34 4.91
N GLU A 231 -12.80 -3.03 4.76
CA GLU A 231 -13.76 -2.85 5.87
C GLU A 231 -13.97 -4.14 6.66
N THR A 232 -14.11 -5.28 5.98
CA THR A 232 -14.26 -6.58 6.65
C THR A 232 -13.03 -6.90 7.50
N ILE A 233 -11.83 -6.70 6.95
CA ILE A 233 -10.56 -6.88 7.69
C ILE A 233 -10.48 -5.87 8.84
N HIS A 234 -10.86 -4.62 8.61
CA HIS A 234 -10.91 -3.59 9.66
C HIS A 234 -11.81 -3.98 10.82
N ASN A 235 -12.97 -4.55 10.55
CA ASN A 235 -13.95 -4.93 11.57
C ASN A 235 -13.51 -6.12 12.43
N ILE A 236 -12.79 -7.09 11.84
CA ILE A 236 -12.23 -8.23 12.60
C ILE A 236 -10.91 -7.89 13.32
N THR A 237 -10.29 -6.77 12.97
CA THR A 237 -9.05 -6.32 13.59
C THR A 237 -9.35 -5.69 14.94
N SER A 238 -8.82 -6.28 16.01
CA SER A 238 -8.94 -5.70 17.35
C SER A 238 -8.11 -4.44 17.48
N ASP A 239 -8.54 -3.56 18.38
CA ASP A 239 -7.84 -2.32 18.71
C ASP A 239 -6.43 -2.59 19.26
N ASN A 240 -5.57 -1.58 19.18
CA ASN A 240 -4.16 -1.62 19.58
C ASN A 240 -3.28 -2.57 18.75
N ASN A 241 -3.50 -2.62 17.44
CA ASN A 241 -2.72 -3.43 16.52
C ASN A 241 -2.27 -2.64 15.30
N MET A 242 -0.97 -2.77 15.00
CA MET A 242 -0.36 -2.33 13.75
C MET A 242 0.15 -3.56 13.01
N PHE A 243 -0.37 -3.79 11.82
CA PHE A 243 0.14 -4.81 10.92
C PHE A 243 -0.19 -4.45 9.48
N VAL A 244 0.56 -5.06 8.57
CA VAL A 244 0.38 -4.92 7.13
C VAL A 244 0.10 -6.30 6.56
N ILE A 245 -1.01 -6.44 5.85
CA ILE A 245 -1.31 -7.65 5.07
C ILE A 245 -0.75 -7.45 3.68
N LYS A 246 0.08 -8.41 3.28
CA LYS A 246 0.64 -8.46 1.94
C LYS A 246 0.30 -9.76 1.26
N ASP A 247 0.22 -9.74 -0.06
CA ASP A 247 0.14 -10.96 -0.86
C ASP A 247 1.52 -11.58 -1.12
N SER A 248 1.51 -12.67 -1.90
CA SER A 248 2.71 -13.38 -2.35
C SER A 248 3.66 -12.54 -3.21
N GLU A 249 3.20 -11.42 -3.78
CA GLU A 249 4.04 -10.47 -4.51
C GLU A 249 4.52 -9.31 -3.62
N ASN A 250 4.34 -9.42 -2.29
CA ASN A 250 4.70 -8.41 -1.29
C ASN A 250 3.95 -7.07 -1.45
N ARG A 251 2.77 -7.08 -2.10
CA ARG A 251 1.94 -5.89 -2.31
C ARG A 251 1.03 -5.68 -1.09
N VAL A 252 0.87 -4.44 -0.64
CA VAL A 252 0.03 -4.12 0.53
C VAL A 252 -1.44 -4.20 0.13
N ILE A 253 -2.19 -5.12 0.73
CA ILE A 253 -3.65 -5.26 0.54
C ILE A 253 -4.39 -4.45 1.60
N TYR A 254 -3.86 -4.41 2.82
CA TYR A 254 -4.49 -3.74 3.94
C TYR A 254 -3.43 -3.36 4.98
N GLN A 255 -3.59 -2.19 5.58
CA GLN A 255 -2.78 -1.71 6.69
C GLN A 255 -3.68 -1.32 7.84
N SER A 256 -3.49 -1.98 9.00
CA SER A 256 -4.12 -1.56 10.24
C SER A 256 -3.23 -0.53 10.94
N ASN A 257 -3.82 0.60 11.33
CA ASN A 257 -3.24 1.53 12.28
C ASN A 257 -4.24 1.86 13.41
N LYS A 258 -4.87 0.82 13.97
CA LYS A 258 -5.79 0.98 15.11
C LYS A 258 -4.98 1.16 16.41
N LEU A 259 -4.46 2.38 16.62
CA LEU A 259 -3.95 2.80 17.91
C LEU A 259 -5.12 3.27 18.80
N PRO A 260 -5.06 3.07 20.13
CA PRO A 260 -6.12 3.55 21.02
C PRO A 260 -6.22 5.09 20.95
N GLU A 261 -7.41 5.61 20.61
CA GLU A 261 -7.70 7.05 20.51
C GLU A 261 -7.58 7.78 21.85
N ASN A 262 -7.61 7.04 22.96
CA ASN A 262 -7.35 7.55 24.31
C ASN A 262 -6.61 6.47 25.10
N PRO A 263 -5.31 6.59 25.34
CA PRO A 263 -4.66 5.76 26.33
C PRO A 263 -5.24 6.19 27.68
N THR A 264 -6.26 5.48 28.18
CA THR A 264 -6.60 5.56 29.60
C THR A 264 -5.44 4.95 30.36
N VAL A 265 -4.42 5.77 30.58
CA VAL A 265 -3.26 5.50 31.42
C VAL A 265 -3.83 5.21 32.80
N SER A 266 -3.61 3.99 33.30
CA SER A 266 -4.07 3.57 34.61
C SER A 266 -3.62 4.61 35.64
N ALA A 267 -4.51 5.03 36.54
CA ALA A 267 -4.19 5.98 37.61
C ALA A 267 -3.06 5.51 38.55
N TRP A 268 -2.52 4.30 38.36
CA TRP A 268 -1.37 3.75 39.07
C TRP A 268 -0.05 3.87 38.30
N GLN A 269 -0.08 4.21 37.00
CA GLN A 269 1.14 4.31 36.18
C GLN A 269 2.09 5.39 36.72
N TRP A 270 1.62 6.52 37.26
CA TRP A 270 2.50 7.52 37.88
C TRP A 270 3.29 6.97 39.09
N LEU A 271 2.77 5.94 39.75
CA LEU A 271 3.40 5.30 40.91
C LEU A 271 4.38 4.20 40.44
N ILE A 272 4.03 3.50 39.36
CA ILE A 272 4.80 2.41 38.78
C ILE A 272 5.99 2.93 37.97
N THR A 273 5.83 4.02 37.21
CA THR A 273 6.87 4.60 36.33
C THR A 273 8.16 4.98 37.07
N PRO A 274 8.15 5.75 38.19
CA PRO A 274 9.38 6.07 38.92
C PRO A 274 10.00 4.84 39.58
N ILE A 275 9.19 3.87 40.03
CA ILE A 275 9.69 2.60 40.58
C ILE A 275 10.37 1.80 39.47
N TYR A 276 9.78 1.71 38.28
CA TYR A 276 10.36 1.03 37.11
C TYR A 276 11.62 1.74 36.61
N GLN A 277 11.62 3.06 36.47
CA GLN A 277 12.81 3.82 36.04
C GLN A 277 13.97 3.68 37.03
N TRP A 278 13.67 3.76 38.34
CA TRP A 278 14.67 3.61 39.39
C TRP A 278 15.19 2.18 39.53
N LEU A 279 14.31 1.17 39.44
CA LEU A 279 14.74 -0.23 39.44
C LEU A 279 15.58 -0.53 38.21
N PHE A 280 15.04 -0.28 37.02
CA PHE A 280 15.58 -0.84 35.78
C PHE A 280 16.68 0.02 35.14
N GLY A 281 17.09 1.11 35.79
CA GLY A 281 18.24 1.91 35.34
C GLY A 281 18.08 2.41 33.90
N ILE A 282 16.86 2.80 33.53
CA ILE A 282 16.61 3.45 32.25
C ILE A 282 17.19 4.86 32.38
N VAL A 283 18.48 4.99 32.08
CA VAL A 283 19.11 6.29 31.83
C VAL A 283 18.50 6.78 30.53
N GLU A 284 17.85 7.95 30.57
CA GLU A 284 17.54 8.71 29.36
C GLU A 284 18.86 9.00 28.66
N ASP A 285 19.25 8.12 27.75
CA ASP A 285 20.36 8.38 26.85
C ASP A 285 19.82 9.37 25.81
N ASN A 286 20.27 10.62 25.88
CA ASN A 286 19.86 11.74 25.01
C ASN A 286 20.11 11.49 23.51
N ASN A 287 20.59 10.30 23.12
CA ASN A 287 20.87 9.90 21.75
C ASN A 287 19.72 9.18 21.03
N GLY A 288 18.51 9.11 21.62
CA GLY A 288 17.30 8.74 20.87
C GLY A 288 17.22 7.34 20.28
N GLN A 289 18.22 6.46 20.51
CA GLN A 289 18.30 5.15 19.87
C GLN A 289 17.79 3.97 20.72
N ASN A 290 17.35 4.20 21.97
CA ASN A 290 16.85 3.12 22.84
C ASN A 290 15.55 3.46 23.59
N ASN A 291 14.63 4.21 22.96
CA ASN A 291 13.34 4.52 23.57
C ASN A 291 12.29 3.46 23.19
N TRP A 292 12.19 2.39 23.99
CA TRP A 292 11.17 1.33 23.84
C TRP A 292 9.79 1.73 24.35
N PHE A 293 9.64 2.92 24.93
CA PHE A 293 8.36 3.55 25.23
C PHE A 293 8.49 5.05 24.97
N TYR A 294 7.97 5.53 23.83
CA TYR A 294 7.74 6.96 23.65
C TYR A 294 6.37 7.32 24.24
N ARG A 295 6.36 8.34 25.10
CA ARG A 295 5.21 9.23 25.26
C ARG A 295 5.49 10.40 24.33
N GLN A 296 4.92 10.37 23.13
CA GLN A 296 4.96 11.51 22.24
C GLN A 296 3.90 12.49 22.73
N GLU A 297 4.38 13.55 23.38
CA GLU A 297 3.69 14.82 23.63
C GLU A 297 2.54 14.81 24.66
N ASP A 298 2.88 15.17 25.91
CA ASP A 298 2.01 16.08 26.66
C ASP A 298 2.21 17.47 26.05
N GLY A 299 1.29 17.85 25.17
CA GLY A 299 1.19 19.21 24.68
C GLY A 299 1.01 20.20 25.83
N MET A 300 1.93 21.17 25.90
CA MET A 300 1.54 22.56 26.13
C MET A 300 1.35 23.23 24.78
#